data_AF-A0A3P4B6Y8-F1
#
_entry.id   AF-A0A3P4B6Y8-F1
#
_cell.length_a   1.000
_cell.length_b   1.000
_cell.length_c   1.000
_cell.angle_alpha   90.00
_cell.angle_beta   90.00
_cell.angle_gamma   90.00
#
_symmetry.space_group_name_H-M   'P 1'
#
loop_
_entity.id
_entity.type
_entity.pdbx_description
1 polymer ?
#
loop_
_entity_poly.entity_id
_entity_poly.type
_entity_poly.pdbx_seq_one_letter_code
_entity_poly.pdbx_strand_id
1 'polypeptide(L)'
;MFVLSPDLTTLTDEVALPHIYPNNGPGTKLCLWWPKQREWVPQMKLVDTYIAWTSEWLWHFENWLTTGVWAGGGEHPQLRKKRWA
;
A
#
# COMPACT_ATOMS: atom_id res chain seq x y z
N MET A 1 -3.82 -4.09 -6.15
CA MET A 1 -5.00 -4.57 -5.39
C MET A 1 -5.75 -3.37 -4.84
N PHE A 2 -7.07 -3.46 -4.69
CA PHE A 2 -7.90 -2.42 -4.08
C PHE A 2 -8.64 -2.98 -2.87
N VAL A 3 -8.72 -2.19 -1.80
CA VAL A 3 -9.58 -2.44 -0.63
C VAL A 3 -10.78 -1.50 -0.75
N LEU A 4 -11.98 -2.07 -0.91
CA LEU A 4 -13.22 -1.31 -1.08
C LEU A 4 -13.96 -1.10 0.25
N SER A 5 -13.89 -2.09 1.15
CA SER A 5 -14.47 -2.02 2.47
C SER A 5 -13.62 -2.81 3.49
N PRO A 6 -13.53 -2.33 4.75
CA PRO A 6 -13.89 -0.99 5.20
C PRO A 6 -13.05 0.11 4.52
N ASP A 7 -13.48 1.37 4.63
CA ASP A 7 -12.64 2.49 4.19
C ASP A 7 -11.45 2.62 5.15
N LEU A 8 -10.23 2.41 4.65
CA LEU A 8 -9.05 2.42 5.50
C LEU A 8 -8.75 3.82 6.06
N THR A 9 -9.21 4.89 5.40
CA THR A 9 -8.97 6.27 5.86
C THR A 9 -9.83 6.63 7.08
N THR A 10 -11.00 6.00 7.23
CA THR A 10 -11.86 6.22 8.41
C THR A 10 -11.36 5.47 9.64
N LEU A 11 -10.56 4.43 9.43
CA LEU A 11 -9.91 3.68 10.52
C LEU A 11 -8.68 4.40 11.09
N THR A 12 -8.20 5.45 10.42
CA THR A 12 -6.95 6.13 10.77
C THR A 12 -7.14 7.54 11.28
N ASP A 13 -8.37 7.93 11.64
CA ASP A 13 -8.70 9.29 12.05
C ASP A 13 -8.12 10.35 11.10
N GLU A 14 -8.25 10.12 9.78
CA GLU A 14 -7.72 10.99 8.70
C GLU A 14 -6.19 11.09 8.60
N VAL A 15 -5.44 10.26 9.35
CA VAL A 15 -3.99 10.13 9.15
C VAL A 15 -3.71 9.49 7.80
N ALA A 16 -2.74 10.05 7.08
CA ALA A 16 -2.32 9.58 5.77
C ALA A 16 -1.84 8.11 5.84
N LEU A 17 -2.50 7.25 5.07
CA LEU A 17 -2.18 5.82 5.00
C LEU A 17 -0.75 5.59 4.51
N PRO A 18 0.05 4.75 5.20
CA PRO A 18 1.36 4.37 4.71
C PRO A 18 1.22 3.46 3.49
N HIS A 19 2.20 3.53 2.60
CA HIS A 19 2.41 2.51 1.57
C HIS A 19 1.19 2.23 0.66
N ILE A 20 0.54 3.29 0.18
CA ILE A 20 -0.56 3.25 -0.81
C ILE A 20 -0.18 4.00 -2.09
N TYR A 21 -0.76 3.60 -3.22
CA TYR A 21 -0.66 4.38 -4.44
C TYR A 21 -1.76 5.46 -4.48
N PRO A 22 -1.47 6.66 -5.02
CA PRO A 22 -2.51 7.67 -5.27
C PRO A 22 -3.64 7.08 -6.11
N ASN A 23 -4.87 7.29 -5.67
CA ASN A 23 -6.08 6.85 -6.33
C ASN A 23 -7.17 7.90 -6.14
N ASN A 24 -7.81 8.30 -7.24
CA ASN A 24 -8.93 9.26 -7.21
C ASN A 24 -10.30 8.55 -7.32
N GLY A 25 -10.30 7.22 -7.45
CA GLY A 25 -11.50 6.39 -7.53
C GLY A 25 -11.89 5.76 -6.18
N PRO A 26 -12.95 4.93 -6.14
CA PRO A 26 -13.37 4.26 -4.92
C PRO A 26 -12.30 3.30 -4.40
N GLY A 27 -12.18 3.25 -3.07
CA GLY A 27 -11.31 2.34 -2.36
C GLY A 27 -9.83 2.74 -2.33
N THR A 28 -9.08 2.01 -1.52
CA THR A 28 -7.64 2.24 -1.31
C THR A 28 -6.81 1.34 -2.22
N LYS A 29 -5.91 1.92 -3.01
CA LYS A 29 -4.98 1.17 -3.87
C LYS A 29 -3.71 0.82 -3.10
N LEU A 30 -3.55 -0.45 -2.75
CA LEU A 30 -2.38 -0.92 -2.01
C LEU A 30 -1.12 -0.84 -2.86
N CYS A 31 -0.01 -0.39 -2.27
CA CYS A 31 1.31 -0.57 -2.85
C CYS A 31 1.84 -1.94 -2.39
N LEU A 32 1.87 -2.91 -3.31
CA LEU A 32 2.31 -4.28 -3.03
C LEU A 32 3.67 -4.62 -3.64
N TRP A 33 4.08 -3.85 -4.66
CA TRP A 33 5.34 -4.03 -5.37
C TRP A 33 5.71 -2.71 -6.03
N TRP A 34 7.00 -2.48 -6.26
CA TRP A 34 7.51 -1.29 -6.93
C TRP A 34 7.84 -1.58 -8.41
N PRO A 35 7.19 -0.91 -9.39
CA PRO A 35 7.43 -1.17 -10.80
C PRO A 35 8.86 -1.00 -11.29
N LYS A 36 9.68 -0.22 -10.59
CA LYS A 36 11.09 -0.01 -10.96
C LYS A 36 12.00 -1.17 -10.55
N GLN A 37 11.63 -1.93 -9.53
CA GLN A 37 12.42 -3.05 -8.99
C GLN A 37 12.18 -4.36 -9.75
N ARG A 38 11.21 -4.41 -10.69
CA ARG A 38 10.81 -5.64 -11.43
C ARG A 38 10.45 -6.81 -10.51
N GLU A 39 9.93 -6.52 -9.32
CA GLU A 39 9.50 -7.52 -8.32
C GLU A 39 8.36 -8.42 -8.80
N TRP A 40 7.61 -7.97 -9.81
CA TRP A 40 6.49 -8.71 -10.37
C TRP A 40 6.58 -8.79 -11.89
N VAL A 41 6.29 -9.97 -12.43
CA VAL A 41 6.10 -10.22 -13.86
C VAL A 41 4.78 -10.96 -14.12
N PRO A 42 4.14 -10.78 -15.30
CA PRO A 42 2.80 -11.34 -15.57
C PRO A 42 2.66 -12.85 -15.46
N GLN A 43 3.76 -13.60 -15.54
CA GLN A 43 3.78 -15.05 -15.44
C GLN A 43 3.67 -15.56 -13.99
N MET A 44 3.87 -14.70 -12.99
CA MET A 44 3.78 -15.09 -11.59
C MET A 44 2.33 -15.33 -11.19
N LYS A 45 2.09 -16.34 -10.37
CA LYS A 45 0.75 -16.64 -9.87
C LYS A 45 0.29 -15.53 -8.94
N LEU A 46 -1.00 -15.19 -9.03
CA LEU A 46 -1.61 -14.19 -8.15
C LEU A 46 -1.60 -14.64 -6.67
N VAL A 47 -1.72 -15.95 -6.43
CA VAL A 47 -1.67 -16.53 -5.07
C VAL A 47 -0.34 -16.24 -4.40
N ASP A 48 0.76 -16.40 -5.14
CA ASP A 48 2.13 -16.23 -4.64
C ASP A 48 2.58 -14.76 -4.62
N THR A 49 1.76 -13.84 -5.17
CA THR A 49 2.11 -12.42 -5.31
C THR A 49 1.01 -11.55 -4.71
N TYR A 50 0.05 -11.10 -5.52
CA TYR A 50 -1.00 -10.17 -5.09
C TYR A 50 -1.77 -10.62 -3.86
N ILE A 51 -2.19 -11.90 -3.77
CA ILE A 51 -2.96 -12.38 -2.62
C ILE A 51 -2.08 -12.43 -1.38
N ALA A 52 -0.91 -13.09 -1.45
CA ALA A 52 0.03 -13.16 -0.35
C ALA A 52 0.46 -11.77 0.16
N TRP A 53 0.89 -10.87 -0.75
CA TRP A 53 1.31 -9.51 -0.41
C TRP A 53 0.16 -8.66 0.13
N THR A 54 -1.09 -8.89 -0.30
CA THR A 54 -2.25 -8.20 0.27
C THR A 54 -2.47 -8.62 1.72
N SER A 55 -2.39 -9.92 2.02
CA SER A 55 -2.50 -10.42 3.40
C SER A 55 -1.41 -9.85 4.29
N GLU A 56 -0.16 -9.83 3.81
CA GLU A 56 0.97 -9.23 4.52
C GLU A 56 0.76 -7.73 4.76
N TRP A 57 0.37 -6.97 3.73
CA TRP A 57 0.09 -5.54 3.86
C TRP A 57 -1.00 -5.25 4.89
N LEU A 58 -2.09 -6.02 4.89
CA LEU A 58 -3.20 -5.86 5.85
C LEU A 58 -2.75 -6.18 7.28
N TRP A 59 -1.93 -7.21 7.46
CA TRP A 59 -1.34 -7.53 8.77
C TRP A 59 -0.47 -6.38 9.30
N HIS A 60 0.38 -5.81 8.45
CA HIS A 60 1.19 -4.66 8.82
C HIS A 60 0.36 -3.40 9.07
N PHE A 61 -0.75 -3.22 8.36
CA PHE A 61 -1.70 -2.13 8.58
C PHE A 61 -2.33 -2.22 9.97
N GLU A 62 -2.80 -3.40 10.39
CA GLU A 62 -3.35 -3.60 11.74
C GLU A 62 -2.30 -3.34 12.83
N ASN A 63 -1.07 -3.82 12.63
CA ASN A 63 0.03 -3.53 13.54
C ASN A 63 0.37 -2.03 13.57
N TRP A 64 0.32 -1.36 12.42
CA TRP A 64 0.55 0.08 12.31
C TRP A 64 -0.55 0.90 13.01
N LEU A 65 -1.82 0.49 12.93
CA LEU A 65 -2.90 1.13 13.70
C LEU A 65 -2.62 1.11 15.21
N THR A 66 -1.97 0.06 15.71
CA THR A 66 -1.65 -0.08 17.13
C THR A 66 -0.37 0.67 17.53
N THR A 67 0.64 0.67 16.68
CA THR A 67 1.99 1.15 17.02
C THR A 67 2.35 2.51 16.43
N GLY A 68 1.64 2.95 15.40
CA GLY A 68 1.98 4.12 14.59
C GLY A 68 3.22 3.94 13.69
N VAL A 69 3.90 2.79 13.73
CA VAL A 69 5.16 2.52 13.01
C VAL A 69 4.94 1.48 11.91
N TRP A 70 5.19 1.86 10.66
CA TRP A 70 5.00 0.97 9.52
C TRP A 70 6.11 -0.09 9.48
N ALA A 71 5.72 -1.36 9.59
CA ALA A 71 6.63 -2.50 9.61
C ALA A 71 6.65 -3.30 8.28
N GLY A 72 5.82 -2.93 7.30
CA GLY A 72 5.60 -3.73 6.09
C GLY A 72 6.66 -3.66 5.01
N GLY A 73 7.84 -3.12 5.33
CA GLY A 73 8.94 -2.95 4.37
C GLY A 73 8.49 -2.23 3.09
N GLY A 74 9.10 -2.63 1.97
CA GLY A 74 8.77 -2.14 0.63
C GLY A 74 9.39 -0.78 0.31
N GLU A 75 9.97 -0.67 -0.89
CA GLU A 75 10.44 0.62 -1.38
C GLU A 75 9.29 1.38 -2.04
N HIS A 76 8.85 2.45 -1.39
CA HIS A 76 7.87 3.36 -1.95
C HIS A 76 8.56 4.54 -2.63
N PRO A 77 8.20 4.91 -3.88
CA PRO A 77 8.73 6.12 -4.49
C PRO A 77 8.34 7.34 -3.64
N GLN A 78 9.30 8.00 -3.00
CA GLN A 78 9.03 9.27 -2.32
C GLN A 78 8.40 10.23 -3.32
N LEU A 79 7.23 10.77 -2.99
CA LEU A 79 6.58 11.79 -3.80
C LEU A 79 7.58 12.92 -4.01
N ARG A 80 8.09 13.03 -5.24
CA ARG A 80 9.08 14.04 -5.60
C ARG A 80 8.43 15.40 -5.37
N LYS A 81 8.81 16.11 -4.29
CA LYS A 81 8.41 17.50 -4.07
C LYS A 81 8.74 18.28 -5.35
N LYS A 82 7.71 18.72 -6.07
CA LYS A 82 7.89 19.58 -7.25
C LYS A 82 8.55 20.86 -6.74
N ARG A 83 9.85 21.02 -7.01
CA ARG A 83 10.59 22.26 -6.80
C ARG A 83 10.20 23.25 -7.90
N TRP A 84 9.12 23.99 -7.71
CA TRP A 84 8.85 25.19 -8.48
C TRP A 84 8.54 26.30 -7.47
N ALA A 85 9.45 27.26 -7.43
CA ALA A 85 9.28 28.57 -6.82
C ALA A 85 8.85 29.54 -7.94
#